data_AF-R4KL51-F1
#
_entry.id   AF-R4KL51-F1
#
_cell.length_a   1.000
_cell.length_b   1.000
_cell.length_c   1.000
_cell.angle_alpha   90.00
_cell.angle_beta   90.00
_cell.angle_gamma   90.00
#
_symmetry.space_group_name_H-M   'P 1'
#
loop_
_entity.id
_entity.type
_entity.pdbx_description
1 polymer ?
#
loop_
_entity_poly.entity_id
_entity_poly.type
_entity_poly.pdbx_seq_one_letter_code
_entity_poly.pdbx_strand_id
1 'polypeptide(L)'
;MLWLQGGLLVATLILGIKTGLILGTSWLNRWWLIMISGIFGISLYGLVLAFSAHQQVLVMFLDRYTFVGSLLMAVLLIYLGLQQGPEQGCSSFRQPVEKALKLGFSLGHWKFILGFLPCPLCLAALSFSIILISPMVGMSLSELGRVIALLFLALVLVTSVAIRKIVQLVKFNPATIFNTLLLFIGILTLTFALTVPNFVQSMAMPLAPLTISSPHLVALVLVVMAGLGLWGYILYQISYVKDCDNQ
;
A
#
# COMPACT_ATOMS: atom_id res chain seq x y z
N MET A 1 -27.75 2.93 1.99
CA MET A 1 -27.27 1.56 1.69
C MET A 1 -26.29 1.52 0.50
N LEU A 2 -26.64 2.06 -0.68
CA LEU A 2 -25.75 2.10 -1.86
C LEU A 2 -24.41 2.82 -1.63
N TRP A 3 -24.40 3.93 -0.88
CA TRP A 3 -23.18 4.70 -0.59
C TRP A 3 -22.15 3.93 0.25
N LEU A 4 -22.62 3.10 1.20
CA LEU A 4 -21.77 2.31 2.10
C LEU A 4 -21.19 1.08 1.39
N GLN A 5 -22.00 0.40 0.56
CA GLN A 5 -21.51 -0.67 -0.31
C GLN A 5 -20.52 -0.13 -1.37
N GLY A 6 -20.76 1.09 -1.87
CA GLY A 6 -19.85 1.79 -2.78
C GLY A 6 -18.48 2.03 -2.16
N GLY A 7 -18.41 2.51 -0.91
CA GLY A 7 -17.13 2.73 -0.22
C GLY A 7 -16.29 1.46 -0.08
N LEU A 8 -16.91 0.33 0.29
CA LEU A 8 -16.24 -0.95 0.41
C LEU A 8 -15.73 -1.49 -0.94
N LEU A 9 -16.55 -1.36 -1.99
CA LEU A 9 -16.17 -1.75 -3.35
C LEU A 9 -14.99 -0.90 -3.84
N VAL A 10 -15.04 0.41 -3.64
CA VAL A 10 -13.96 1.33 -4.01
C VAL A 10 -12.68 1.00 -3.24
N ALA A 11 -12.75 0.76 -1.93
CA ALA A 11 -11.59 0.37 -1.14
C ALA A 11 -10.97 -0.95 -1.63
N THR A 12 -11.80 -1.94 -1.96
CA THR A 12 -11.36 -3.22 -2.52
C THR A 12 -10.71 -3.04 -3.89
N LEU A 13 -11.27 -2.16 -4.72
CA LEU A 13 -10.77 -1.84 -6.06
C LEU A 13 -9.40 -1.14 -6.00
N ILE A 14 -9.28 -0.10 -5.17
CA ILE A 14 -8.02 0.62 -4.96
C ILE A 14 -6.94 -0.32 -4.43
N LEU A 15 -7.28 -1.16 -3.44
CA LEU A 15 -6.31 -2.10 -2.89
C LEU A 15 -5.89 -3.12 -3.94
N GLY A 16 -6.86 -3.69 -4.67
CA GLY A 16 -6.63 -4.67 -5.72
C GLY A 16 -5.70 -4.13 -6.80
N ILE A 17 -5.93 -2.90 -7.26
CA ILE A 17 -5.05 -2.21 -8.21
C ILE A 17 -3.64 -2.04 -7.63
N LYS A 18 -3.49 -1.53 -6.41
CA LYS A 18 -2.16 -1.33 -5.80
C LYS A 18 -1.38 -2.64 -5.71
N THR A 19 -2.02 -3.70 -5.20
CA THR A 19 -1.40 -5.02 -5.07
C THR A 19 -1.09 -5.65 -6.42
N GLY A 20 -2.00 -5.53 -7.39
CA GLY A 20 -1.83 -6.09 -8.72
C GLY A 20 -0.80 -5.35 -9.57
N LEU A 21 -0.64 -4.04 -9.38
CA LEU A 21 0.43 -3.25 -10.00
C LEU A 21 1.79 -3.80 -9.61
N ILE A 22 2.03 -3.98 -8.30
CA ILE A 22 3.29 -4.51 -7.74
C ILE A 22 3.57 -5.92 -8.26
N LEU A 23 2.56 -6.80 -8.19
CA LEU A 23 2.64 -8.18 -8.69
C LEU A 23 2.88 -8.25 -10.21
N GLY A 24 2.23 -7.39 -10.98
CA GLY A 24 2.35 -7.31 -12.43
C GLY A 24 3.73 -6.83 -12.88
N THR A 25 4.32 -5.89 -12.16
CA THR A 25 5.69 -5.39 -12.41
C THR A 25 6.79 -6.37 -12.00
N SER A 26 6.52 -7.29 -11.06
CA SER A 26 7.51 -8.25 -10.55
C SER A 26 7.92 -9.34 -11.58
N TRP A 27 7.38 -9.32 -12.81
CA TRP A 27 7.66 -10.27 -13.90
C TRP A 27 7.69 -11.75 -13.49
N LEU A 28 6.87 -12.12 -12.52
CA LEU A 28 6.87 -13.47 -11.95
C LEU A 28 6.24 -14.49 -12.91
N ASN A 29 6.56 -15.77 -12.75
CA ASN A 29 5.92 -16.82 -13.57
C ASN A 29 4.39 -16.82 -13.32
N ARG A 30 3.59 -17.11 -14.34
CA ARG A 30 2.11 -17.09 -14.26
C ARG A 30 1.57 -17.98 -13.13
N TRP A 31 2.22 -19.12 -12.91
CA TRP A 31 1.88 -20.03 -11.80
C TRP A 31 2.04 -19.39 -10.42
N TRP A 32 3.15 -18.69 -10.18
CA TRP A 32 3.40 -18.01 -8.92
C TRP A 32 2.46 -16.81 -8.68
N LEU A 33 2.11 -16.09 -9.75
CA LEU A 33 1.09 -15.02 -9.67
C LEU A 33 -0.25 -15.54 -9.15
N ILE A 34 -0.72 -16.67 -9.69
CA ILE A 34 -1.97 -17.30 -9.28
C ILE A 34 -1.88 -17.77 -7.83
N MET A 35 -0.77 -18.42 -7.45
CA MET A 35 -0.57 -18.91 -6.08
C MET A 35 -0.60 -17.78 -5.06
N ILE A 36 0.14 -16.69 -5.33
CA ILE A 36 0.23 -15.55 -4.41
C ILE A 36 -1.11 -14.84 -4.30
N SER A 37 -1.78 -14.56 -5.43
CA SER A 37 -3.13 -13.98 -5.41
C SER A 37 -4.15 -14.85 -4.67
N GLY A 38 -4.02 -16.18 -4.77
CA GLY A 38 -4.81 -17.14 -4.01
C GLY A 38 -4.59 -17.01 -2.50
N ILE A 39 -3.32 -16.99 -2.07
CA ILE A 39 -2.94 -16.81 -0.67
C ILE A 39 -3.50 -15.49 -0.13
N PHE A 40 -3.45 -14.40 -0.91
CA PHE A 40 -4.00 -13.11 -0.53
C PHE A 40 -5.51 -13.14 -0.28
N GLY A 41 -6.28 -13.75 -1.20
CA GLY A 41 -7.73 -13.89 -1.04
C GLY A 41 -8.09 -14.78 0.15
N ILE A 42 -7.39 -15.91 0.31
CA ILE A 42 -7.58 -16.83 1.44
C ILE A 42 -7.22 -16.14 2.77
N SER A 43 -6.14 -15.37 2.79
CA SER A 43 -5.72 -14.60 3.95
C SER A 43 -6.79 -13.57 4.33
N LEU A 44 -7.35 -12.82 3.37
CA LEU A 44 -8.44 -11.87 3.62
C LEU A 44 -9.65 -12.57 4.24
N TYR A 45 -10.10 -13.69 3.66
CA TYR A 45 -11.21 -14.47 4.19
C TYR A 45 -10.93 -15.00 5.60
N GLY A 46 -9.73 -15.54 5.83
CA GLY A 46 -9.27 -16.02 7.13
C GLY A 46 -9.21 -14.90 8.17
N LEU A 47 -8.76 -13.70 7.79
CA LEU A 47 -8.80 -12.52 8.66
C LEU A 47 -10.25 -12.18 9.02
N VAL A 48 -11.19 -12.13 8.07
CA VAL A 48 -12.60 -11.83 8.40
C VAL A 48 -13.17 -12.80 9.44
N LEU A 49 -12.89 -14.10 9.30
CA LEU A 49 -13.34 -15.11 10.28
C LEU A 49 -12.63 -14.98 11.63
N ALA A 50 -11.31 -14.79 11.64
CA ALA A 50 -10.53 -14.65 12.87
C ALA A 50 -10.93 -13.38 13.66
N PHE A 51 -11.11 -12.27 12.96
CA PHE A 51 -11.52 -11.00 13.56
C PHE A 51 -12.97 -11.04 14.07
N SER A 52 -13.85 -11.85 13.45
CA SER A 52 -15.21 -12.06 13.95
C SER A 52 -15.24 -12.62 15.37
N ALA A 53 -14.25 -13.42 15.76
CA ALA A 53 -14.20 -14.06 17.07
C ALA A 53 -13.55 -13.17 18.16
N HIS A 54 -12.71 -12.19 17.79
CA HIS A 54 -11.88 -11.43 18.74
C HIS A 54 -11.87 -9.91 18.47
N GLN A 55 -13.04 -9.33 18.16
CA GLN A 55 -13.17 -7.94 17.71
C GLN A 55 -12.51 -6.89 18.64
N GLN A 56 -12.67 -7.01 19.96
CA GLN A 56 -12.22 -5.97 20.90
C GLN A 56 -10.71 -5.97 21.16
N VAL A 57 -10.07 -7.15 21.20
CA VAL A 57 -8.62 -7.28 21.40
C VAL A 57 -7.87 -6.81 20.15
N LEU A 58 -8.44 -7.04 18.97
CA LEU A 58 -7.78 -6.70 17.72
C LEU A 58 -7.77 -5.21 17.41
N VAL A 59 -8.73 -4.40 17.86
CA VAL A 59 -8.68 -2.94 17.62
C VAL A 59 -7.49 -2.31 18.36
N MET A 60 -7.26 -2.69 19.63
CA MET A 60 -6.09 -2.23 20.38
C MET A 60 -4.76 -2.75 19.82
N PHE A 61 -4.73 -4.01 19.37
CA PHE A 61 -3.56 -4.56 18.69
C PHE A 61 -3.32 -3.87 17.35
N LEU A 62 -4.36 -3.62 16.55
CA LEU A 62 -4.22 -2.98 15.27
C LEU A 62 -3.65 -1.58 15.46
N ASP A 63 -4.21 -0.75 16.34
CA ASP A 63 -3.76 0.63 16.54
C ASP A 63 -2.26 0.70 16.89
N ARG A 64 -1.80 -0.14 17.84
CA ARG A 64 -0.41 -0.14 18.30
C ARG A 64 0.57 -0.76 17.32
N TYR A 65 0.19 -1.83 16.62
CA TYR A 65 1.07 -2.53 15.67
C TYR A 65 0.99 -1.95 14.25
N THR A 66 -0.05 -1.17 13.91
CA THR A 66 -0.20 -0.48 12.62
C THR A 66 0.91 0.52 12.39
N PHE A 67 1.20 1.34 13.40
CA PHE A 67 2.23 2.37 13.29
C PHE A 67 3.61 1.74 13.07
N VAL A 68 3.99 0.79 13.95
CA VAL A 68 5.27 0.09 13.86
C VAL A 68 5.37 -0.72 12.57
N GLY A 69 4.29 -1.41 12.19
CA GLY A 69 4.24 -2.24 10.98
C GLY A 69 4.35 -1.41 9.70
N SER A 70 3.65 -0.28 9.61
CA SER A 70 3.72 0.61 8.44
C SER A 70 5.08 1.30 8.31
N LEU A 71 5.69 1.71 9.43
CA LEU A 71 7.04 2.30 9.44
C LEU A 71 8.11 1.29 9.02
N LEU A 72 8.06 0.06 9.57
CA LEU A 72 8.98 -1.02 9.20
C LEU A 72 8.84 -1.41 7.72
N MET A 73 7.61 -1.51 7.22
CA MET A 73 7.35 -1.79 5.80
C MET A 73 7.82 -0.66 4.89
N ALA A 74 7.59 0.60 5.29
CA ALA A 74 8.05 1.74 4.51
C ALA A 74 9.57 1.77 4.38
N VAL A 75 10.30 1.58 5.49
CA VAL A 75 11.77 1.50 5.48
C VAL A 75 12.25 0.35 4.60
N LEU A 76 11.61 -0.82 4.69
CA LEU A 76 11.98 -1.99 3.89
C LEU A 76 11.74 -1.76 2.38
N LEU A 77 10.62 -1.14 2.01
CA LEU A 77 10.30 -0.81 0.62
C LEU A 77 11.25 0.24 0.04
N ILE A 78 11.61 1.26 0.83
CA ILE A 78 12.60 2.27 0.44
C ILE A 78 13.98 1.62 0.28
N TYR A 79 14.38 0.75 1.21
CA TYR A 79 15.66 0.04 1.14
C TYR A 79 15.76 -0.84 -0.11
N LEU A 80 14.72 -1.65 -0.40
CA LEU A 80 14.65 -2.44 -1.64
C LEU A 80 14.64 -1.54 -2.88
N GLY A 81 13.98 -0.38 -2.79
CA GLY A 81 13.92 0.67 -3.81
C GLY A 81 15.29 1.31 -4.15
N LEU A 82 16.19 1.41 -3.16
CA LEU A 82 17.49 2.06 -3.31
C LEU A 82 18.62 1.08 -3.67
N GLN A 83 18.51 -0.19 -3.30
CA GLN A 83 19.60 -1.16 -3.38
C GLN A 83 19.91 -1.68 -4.81
N GLN A 84 19.25 -1.15 -5.84
CA GLN A 84 19.39 -1.61 -7.24
C GLN A 84 20.11 -0.58 -8.15
N GLY A 85 21.01 0.23 -7.58
CA GLY A 85 21.97 1.07 -8.31
C GLY A 85 23.09 0.27 -9.02
N PRO A 86 23.91 0.93 -9.88
CA PRO A 86 24.35 0.44 -11.21
C PRO A 86 25.46 -0.62 -11.26
N GLU A 87 25.61 -1.49 -10.26
CA GLU A 87 26.72 -2.47 -10.16
C GLU A 87 26.29 -3.95 -10.31
N GLN A 88 25.26 -4.26 -11.10
CA GLN A 88 24.98 -5.64 -11.49
C GLN A 88 24.98 -5.79 -13.01
N GLY A 89 26.19 -5.75 -13.55
CA GLY A 89 26.51 -6.26 -14.88
C GLY A 89 26.23 -7.76 -15.00
N CYS A 90 25.68 -8.12 -16.16
CA CYS A 90 25.87 -9.39 -16.86
C CYS A 90 25.57 -10.74 -16.18
N SER A 91 24.85 -10.84 -15.06
CA SER A 91 24.34 -12.15 -14.62
C SER A 91 22.93 -12.13 -14.02
N SER A 92 22.01 -12.75 -14.76
CA SER A 92 20.75 -13.34 -14.31
C SER A 92 19.59 -12.37 -13.97
N PHE A 93 18.76 -12.19 -14.99
CA PHE A 93 17.43 -11.56 -15.08
C PHE A 93 16.36 -12.09 -14.08
N ARG A 94 16.76 -12.84 -13.05
CA ARG A 94 15.91 -13.60 -12.12
C ARG A 94 16.20 -13.31 -10.64
N GLN A 95 17.28 -12.60 -10.33
CA GLN A 95 17.94 -12.69 -9.02
C GLN A 95 17.68 -11.60 -7.95
N PRO A 96 17.20 -10.37 -8.21
CA PRO A 96 17.13 -9.38 -7.12
C PRO A 96 16.07 -9.75 -6.06
N VAL A 97 14.91 -10.28 -6.49
CA VAL A 97 13.88 -10.83 -5.61
C VAL A 97 14.35 -12.14 -4.96
N GLU A 98 15.04 -13.02 -5.71
CA GLU A 98 15.51 -14.31 -5.20
C GLU A 98 16.69 -14.18 -4.21
N LYS A 99 17.54 -13.16 -4.32
CA LYS A 99 18.62 -12.87 -3.36
C LYS A 99 18.11 -12.17 -2.10
N ALA A 100 17.14 -11.25 -2.20
CA ALA A 100 16.42 -10.74 -1.02
C ALA A 100 15.64 -11.87 -0.32
N LEU A 101 15.08 -12.81 -1.10
CA LEU A 101 14.44 -14.04 -0.63
C LEU A 101 15.44 -14.98 0.08
N LYS A 102 16.69 -15.09 -0.40
CA LYS A 102 17.73 -15.94 0.22
C LYS A 102 18.32 -15.33 1.50
N LEU A 103 18.54 -14.01 1.53
CA LEU A 103 19.07 -13.32 2.72
C LEU A 103 18.04 -13.28 3.86
N GLY A 104 16.74 -13.25 3.53
CA GLY A 104 15.65 -13.43 4.49
C GLY A 104 15.35 -14.89 4.87
N PHE A 105 15.86 -15.87 4.12
CA PHE A 105 15.56 -17.30 4.32
C PHE A 105 16.11 -17.85 5.65
N SER A 106 17.13 -17.22 6.23
CA SER A 106 17.73 -17.67 7.49
C SER A 106 17.05 -17.16 8.75
N LEU A 107 16.09 -16.22 8.66
CA LEU A 107 15.34 -15.69 9.81
C LEU A 107 13.82 -15.88 9.66
N GLY A 108 13.41 -17.15 9.67
CA GLY A 108 12.09 -17.59 10.12
C GLY A 108 10.93 -17.37 9.15
N HIS A 109 10.32 -18.49 8.71
CA HIS A 109 9.11 -18.62 7.88
C HIS A 109 7.99 -17.56 8.03
N TRP A 110 7.91 -16.84 9.15
CA TRP A 110 6.89 -15.81 9.43
C TRP A 110 7.16 -14.45 8.77
N LYS A 111 8.42 -14.09 8.50
CA LYS A 111 8.77 -12.85 7.78
C LYS A 111 8.56 -12.96 6.26
N PHE A 112 8.47 -14.19 5.76
CA PHE A 112 8.31 -14.55 4.35
C PHE A 112 6.98 -14.08 3.74
N ILE A 113 5.90 -14.12 4.53
CA ILE A 113 4.57 -13.61 4.15
C ILE A 113 4.51 -12.08 4.26
N LEU A 114 5.26 -11.51 5.21
CA LEU A 114 5.24 -10.08 5.49
C LEU A 114 5.84 -9.25 4.34
N GLY A 115 6.93 -9.71 3.72
CA GLY A 115 7.58 -8.98 2.63
C GLY A 115 6.79 -8.95 1.32
N PHE A 116 5.87 -9.89 1.12
CA PHE A 116 5.04 -9.95 -0.09
C PHE A 116 3.70 -9.21 0.07
N LEU A 117 3.28 -8.87 1.28
CA LEU A 117 2.05 -8.13 1.57
C LEU A 117 2.31 -6.62 1.41
N PRO A 118 1.90 -5.98 0.30
CA PRO A 118 2.14 -4.55 0.09
C PRO A 118 1.35 -3.66 1.07
N CYS A 119 0.53 -4.24 1.93
CA CYS A 119 0.26 -3.75 3.29
C CYS A 119 -0.58 -4.80 4.06
N PRO A 120 -0.06 -5.52 5.07
CA PRO A 120 -0.92 -6.33 5.95
C PRO A 120 -2.00 -5.49 6.64
N LEU A 121 -1.67 -4.22 6.87
CA LEU A 121 -2.58 -3.23 7.38
C LEU A 121 -3.79 -2.99 6.48
N CYS A 122 -3.61 -2.93 5.16
CA CYS A 122 -4.73 -2.66 4.26
C CYS A 122 -5.69 -3.85 4.17
N LEU A 123 -5.19 -5.09 4.25
CA LEU A 123 -6.03 -6.27 4.35
C LEU A 123 -6.81 -6.29 5.67
N ALA A 124 -6.16 -5.91 6.77
CA ALA A 124 -6.82 -5.79 8.07
C ALA A 124 -7.87 -4.66 8.09
N ALA A 125 -7.58 -3.52 7.48
CA ALA A 125 -8.51 -2.41 7.34
C ALA A 125 -9.73 -2.79 6.47
N LEU A 126 -9.50 -3.55 5.38
CA LEU A 126 -10.59 -4.13 4.61
C LEU A 126 -11.40 -5.12 5.43
N SER A 127 -10.77 -6.05 6.16
CA SER A 127 -11.53 -7.01 6.98
C SER A 127 -12.38 -6.32 8.05
N PHE A 128 -11.86 -5.28 8.70
CA PHE A 128 -12.66 -4.44 9.61
C PHE A 128 -13.84 -3.77 8.92
N SER A 129 -13.63 -3.24 7.72
CA SER A 129 -14.70 -2.61 6.93
C SER A 129 -15.82 -3.62 6.59
N ILE A 130 -15.47 -4.87 6.28
CA ILE A 130 -16.42 -5.96 6.02
C ILE A 130 -17.23 -6.32 7.28
N ILE A 131 -16.57 -6.36 8.43
CA ILE A 131 -17.22 -6.69 9.71
C ILE A 131 -18.22 -5.60 10.11
N LEU A 132 -17.84 -4.33 9.97
CA LEU A 132 -18.72 -3.20 10.32
C LEU A 132 -19.94 -3.10 9.41
N ILE A 133 -19.81 -3.48 8.13
CA ILE A 133 -20.91 -3.40 7.17
C ILE A 133 -21.82 -4.65 7.18
N SER A 134 -21.34 -5.79 7.68
CA SER A 134 -22.13 -7.02 7.75
C SER A 134 -23.48 -6.88 8.49
N PRO A 135 -23.58 -6.29 9.69
CA PRO A 135 -24.87 -6.13 10.36
C PRO A 135 -25.82 -5.17 9.63
N MET A 136 -25.30 -4.28 8.78
CA MET A 136 -26.10 -3.31 8.01
C MET A 136 -26.75 -3.94 6.76
N VAL A 137 -26.18 -5.04 6.24
CA VAL A 137 -26.63 -5.72 5.02
C VAL A 137 -27.54 -6.92 5.35
N GLY A 138 -27.57 -7.38 6.60
CA GLY A 138 -28.36 -8.54 7.02
C GLY A 138 -27.86 -9.89 6.45
N MET A 139 -26.71 -9.88 5.76
CA MET A 139 -26.03 -11.08 5.26
C MET A 139 -25.04 -11.60 6.30
N SER A 140 -24.84 -12.93 6.31
CA SER A 140 -23.85 -13.56 7.17
C SER A 140 -22.43 -13.10 6.81
N LEU A 141 -21.59 -12.87 7.84
CA LEU A 141 -20.19 -12.45 7.67
C LEU A 141 -19.41 -13.36 6.71
N SER A 142 -19.69 -14.67 6.76
CA SER A 142 -19.01 -15.67 5.95
C SER A 142 -19.29 -15.49 4.45
N GLU A 143 -20.55 -15.25 4.07
CA GLU A 143 -20.92 -15.04 2.66
C GLU A 143 -20.33 -13.71 2.14
N LEU A 144 -20.46 -12.65 2.93
CA LEU A 144 -19.96 -11.32 2.57
C LEU A 144 -18.43 -11.30 2.44
N GLY A 145 -17.73 -11.93 3.39
CA GLY A 145 -16.28 -12.11 3.34
C GLY A 145 -15.83 -12.92 2.14
N ARG A 146 -16.56 -13.98 1.77
CA ARG A 146 -16.24 -14.83 0.61
C ARG A 146 -16.38 -14.07 -0.71
N VAL A 147 -17.47 -13.31 -0.88
CA VAL A 147 -17.71 -12.50 -2.08
C VAL A 147 -16.58 -11.48 -2.27
N ILE A 148 -16.20 -10.78 -1.21
CA ILE A 148 -15.17 -9.73 -1.30
C ILE A 148 -13.78 -10.33 -1.49
N ALA A 149 -13.47 -11.45 -0.84
CA ALA A 149 -12.21 -12.15 -1.05
C ALA A 149 -12.05 -12.62 -2.51
N LEU A 150 -13.13 -13.15 -3.12
CA LEU A 150 -13.13 -13.54 -4.53
C LEU A 150 -13.01 -12.32 -5.46
N LEU A 151 -13.72 -11.23 -5.16
CA LEU A 151 -13.62 -9.99 -5.93
C LEU A 151 -12.21 -9.41 -5.88
N PHE A 152 -11.60 -9.38 -4.68
CA PHE A 152 -10.23 -8.92 -4.48
C PHE A 152 -9.24 -9.78 -5.28
N LEU A 153 -9.35 -11.11 -5.18
CA LEU A 153 -8.52 -12.04 -5.96
C LEU A 153 -8.65 -11.80 -7.47
N ALA A 154 -9.89 -11.66 -7.97
CA ALA A 154 -10.14 -11.39 -9.38
C ALA A 154 -9.51 -10.06 -9.82
N LEU A 155 -9.66 -9.00 -9.02
CA LEU A 155 -9.06 -7.69 -9.30
C LEU A 155 -7.54 -7.76 -9.37
N VAL A 156 -6.90 -8.45 -8.43
CA VAL A 156 -5.44 -8.63 -8.41
C VAL A 156 -4.95 -9.38 -9.63
N LEU A 157 -5.65 -10.45 -10.03
CA LEU A 157 -5.30 -11.20 -11.24
C LEU A 157 -5.47 -10.36 -12.50
N VAL A 158 -6.61 -9.68 -12.66
CA VAL A 158 -6.88 -8.85 -13.85
C VAL A 158 -5.86 -7.73 -13.99
N THR A 159 -5.61 -6.99 -12.89
CA THR A 159 -4.68 -5.86 -12.89
C THR A 159 -3.23 -6.31 -13.09
N SER A 160 -2.79 -7.41 -12.47
CA SER A 160 -1.44 -7.93 -12.67
C SER A 160 -1.18 -8.40 -14.11
N VAL A 161 -2.17 -9.04 -14.75
CA VAL A 161 -2.08 -9.44 -16.16
C VAL A 161 -2.10 -8.22 -17.08
N ALA A 162 -2.98 -7.25 -16.81
CA ALA A 162 -3.06 -6.01 -17.58
C ALA A 162 -1.74 -5.24 -17.55
N ILE A 163 -1.14 -5.05 -16.38
CA ILE A 163 0.15 -4.38 -16.22
C ILE A 163 1.26 -5.15 -16.93
N ARG A 164 1.29 -6.48 -16.83
CA ARG A 164 2.28 -7.29 -17.55
C ARG A 164 2.16 -7.13 -19.06
N LYS A 165 0.93 -7.06 -19.59
CA LYS A 165 0.67 -6.81 -21.02
C LYS A 165 1.13 -5.41 -21.43
N ILE A 166 0.86 -4.39 -20.62
CA ILE A 166 1.32 -3.02 -20.87
C ILE A 166 2.85 -2.97 -20.90
N VAL A 167 3.54 -3.53 -19.91
CA VAL A 167 5.02 -3.53 -19.86
C VAL A 167 5.62 -4.30 -21.07
N GLN A 168 5.00 -5.40 -21.48
CA GLN A 168 5.39 -6.13 -22.70
C GLN A 168 5.23 -5.28 -23.98
N LEU A 169 4.17 -4.48 -24.05
CA LEU A 169 3.87 -3.63 -25.21
C LEU A 169 4.89 -2.50 -25.37
N VAL A 170 5.31 -1.90 -24.25
CA VAL A 170 6.16 -0.69 -24.26
C VAL A 170 7.67 -1.02 -24.28
N LYS A 171 8.08 -2.31 -24.29
CA LYS A 171 9.49 -2.76 -24.33
C LYS A 171 10.41 -2.14 -23.27
N PHE A 172 9.86 -1.63 -22.17
CA PHE A 172 10.67 -1.09 -21.07
C PHE A 172 11.25 -2.21 -20.20
N ASN A 173 12.39 -1.92 -19.56
CA ASN A 173 13.04 -2.85 -18.65
C ASN A 173 12.18 -2.99 -17.36
N PRO A 174 11.58 -4.15 -17.09
CA PRO A 174 10.62 -4.31 -15.98
C PRO A 174 11.25 -4.06 -14.61
N ALA A 175 12.55 -4.31 -14.47
CA ALA A 175 13.27 -4.10 -13.22
C ALA A 175 13.32 -2.62 -12.79
N THR A 176 13.53 -1.70 -13.74
CA THR A 176 13.64 -0.26 -13.45
C THR A 176 12.29 0.33 -13.00
N ILE A 177 11.21 -0.09 -13.67
CA ILE A 177 9.84 0.35 -13.33
C ILE A 177 9.45 -0.19 -11.94
N PHE A 178 9.74 -1.46 -11.67
CA PHE A 178 9.45 -2.07 -10.38
C PHE A 178 10.18 -1.37 -9.24
N ASN A 179 11.47 -1.05 -9.43
CA ASN A 179 12.26 -0.40 -8.41
C ASN A 179 11.75 1.01 -8.08
N THR A 180 11.47 1.80 -9.11
CA THR A 180 10.88 3.15 -8.97
C THR A 180 9.52 3.08 -8.28
N LEU A 181 8.69 2.09 -8.63
CA LEU A 181 7.38 1.88 -8.02
C LEU A 181 7.51 1.51 -6.53
N LEU A 182 8.42 0.59 -6.18
CA LEU A 182 8.66 0.21 -4.78
C LEU A 182 9.12 1.39 -3.94
N LEU A 183 10.04 2.19 -4.46
CA LEU A 183 10.53 3.40 -3.80
C LEU A 183 9.39 4.40 -3.59
N PHE A 184 8.60 4.65 -4.63
CA PHE A 184 7.43 5.55 -4.56
C PHE A 184 6.39 5.08 -3.53
N ILE A 185 6.03 3.79 -3.56
CA ILE A 185 5.08 3.21 -2.59
C ILE A 185 5.67 3.22 -1.17
N GLY A 186 6.97 3.01 -1.01
CA GLY A 186 7.67 3.09 0.26
C GLY A 186 7.59 4.49 0.88
N ILE A 187 7.92 5.53 0.11
CA ILE A 187 7.84 6.93 0.55
C ILE A 187 6.40 7.33 0.88
N LEU A 188 5.43 6.95 0.03
CA LEU A 188 4.02 7.19 0.32
C LEU A 188 3.58 6.52 1.62
N THR A 189 3.98 5.26 1.82
CA THR A 189 3.64 4.51 3.03
C THR A 189 4.29 5.14 4.27
N LEU A 190 5.54 5.63 4.16
CA LEU A 190 6.21 6.37 5.24
C LEU A 190 5.45 7.64 5.61
N THR A 191 5.02 8.39 4.58
CA THR A 191 4.27 9.63 4.76
C THR A 191 2.94 9.36 5.46
N PHE A 192 2.20 8.33 5.05
CA PHE A 192 0.96 7.92 5.73
C PHE A 192 1.22 7.44 7.15
N ALA A 193 2.26 6.64 7.38
CA ALA A 193 2.60 6.13 8.72
C ALA A 193 2.87 7.27 9.72
N LEU A 194 3.53 8.34 9.28
CA LEU A 194 3.80 9.53 10.11
C LEU A 194 2.56 10.42 10.26
N THR A 195 1.77 10.57 9.20
CA THR A 195 0.66 11.52 9.16
C THR A 195 -0.57 11.02 9.92
N VAL A 196 -0.93 9.74 9.79
CA VAL A 196 -2.12 9.15 10.41
C VAL A 196 -2.17 9.31 11.94
N PRO A 197 -1.15 8.95 12.73
CA PRO A 197 -1.21 9.08 14.19
C PRO A 197 -1.31 10.55 14.64
N ASN A 198 -0.67 11.47 13.91
CA ASN A 198 -0.77 12.91 14.19
C ASN A 198 -2.20 13.43 13.95
N PHE A 199 -2.88 12.95 12.91
CA PHE A 199 -4.29 13.27 12.69
C PHE A 199 -5.20 12.69 13.76
N VAL A 200 -5.02 11.42 14.14
CA VAL A 200 -5.85 10.76 15.16
C VAL A 200 -5.69 11.44 16.53
N GLN A 201 -4.47 11.81 16.91
CA GLN A 201 -4.22 12.58 18.14
C GLN A 201 -4.89 13.96 18.12
N SER A 202 -4.91 14.62 16.96
CA SER A 202 -5.57 15.92 16.80
C SER A 202 -7.10 15.81 16.90
N MET A 203 -7.69 14.71 16.45
CA MET A 203 -9.13 14.44 16.62
C MET A 203 -9.52 14.03 18.05
N ALA A 204 -8.59 13.47 18.82
CA ALA A 204 -8.81 13.06 20.19
C ALA A 204 -8.75 14.23 21.20
N MET A 205 -8.31 15.42 20.77
CA MET A 205 -8.41 16.62 21.60
C MET A 205 -9.89 17.00 21.74
N PRO A 206 -10.38 17.26 22.97
CA PRO A 206 -11.74 17.71 23.16
C PRO A 206 -11.93 18.98 22.34
N LEU A 207 -12.94 18.99 21.47
CA LEU A 207 -13.39 20.17 20.75
C LEU A 207 -13.94 21.17 21.77
N ALA A 208 -13.04 21.85 22.51
CA ALA A 208 -13.36 23.14 23.07
C ALA A 208 -13.80 24.02 21.89
N PRO A 209 -14.86 24.84 22.04
CA PRO A 209 -15.37 25.67 20.97
C PRO A 209 -14.19 26.41 20.32
N LEU A 210 -13.96 26.13 19.04
CA LEU A 210 -12.99 26.83 18.20
C LEU A 210 -13.43 28.29 18.11
N THR A 211 -13.12 29.05 19.16
CA THR A 211 -13.08 30.49 19.10
C THR A 211 -11.88 30.81 18.22
N ILE A 212 -12.16 31.07 16.94
CA ILE A 212 -11.17 31.53 15.96
C ILE A 212 -10.64 32.86 16.50
N SER A 213 -9.60 32.81 17.32
CA SER A 213 -9.02 33.99 17.97
C SER A 213 -8.31 34.89 16.95
N SER A 214 -8.04 34.41 15.74
CA SER A 214 -7.75 35.27 14.58
C SER A 214 -7.76 34.50 13.25
N PRO A 215 -8.54 34.94 12.24
CA PRO A 215 -8.54 34.36 10.89
C PRO A 215 -7.19 34.51 10.16
N HIS A 216 -6.31 35.38 10.65
CA HIS A 216 -5.00 35.62 10.07
C HIS A 216 -4.02 34.44 10.21
N LEU A 217 -4.08 33.67 11.30
CA LEU A 217 -3.19 32.52 11.51
C LEU A 217 -3.52 31.35 10.56
N VAL A 218 -4.80 31.10 10.31
CA VAL A 218 -5.24 30.06 9.35
C VAL A 218 -4.88 30.45 7.92
N ALA A 219 -5.05 31.72 7.56
CA ALA A 219 -4.65 32.24 6.25
C ALA A 219 -3.12 32.14 6.05
N LEU A 220 -2.33 32.43 7.10
CA LEU A 220 -0.87 32.34 7.04
C LEU A 220 -0.38 30.90 6.83
N VAL A 221 -0.99 29.91 7.50
CA VAL A 221 -0.65 28.49 7.29
C VAL A 221 -0.95 28.03 5.86
N LEU A 222 -2.10 28.44 5.30
CA LEU A 222 -2.46 28.13 3.91
C LEU A 222 -1.49 28.76 2.91
N VAL A 223 -1.09 30.01 3.13
CA VAL A 223 -0.13 30.72 2.26
C VAL A 223 1.25 30.08 2.34
N VAL A 224 1.71 29.68 3.53
CA VAL A 224 3.00 28.99 3.70
C VAL A 224 2.98 27.62 3.02
N MET A 225 1.89 26.85 3.12
CA MET A 225 1.75 25.58 2.42
C MET A 225 1.76 25.76 0.89
N ALA A 226 1.02 26.74 0.38
CA ALA A 226 1.00 27.04 -1.06
C ALA A 226 2.37 27.53 -1.55
N GLY A 227 3.06 28.36 -0.76
CA GLY A 227 4.39 28.87 -1.06
C GLY A 227 5.46 27.77 -1.12
N LEU A 228 5.47 26.86 -0.15
CA LEU A 228 6.37 25.69 -0.17
C LEU A 228 6.08 24.77 -1.35
N GLY A 229 4.81 24.58 -1.71
CA GLY A 229 4.42 23.82 -2.90
C GLY A 229 4.93 24.44 -4.21
N LEU A 230 4.76 25.76 -4.37
CA LEU A 230 5.27 26.51 -5.51
C LEU A 230 6.80 26.51 -5.57
N TRP A 231 7.46 26.67 -4.42
CA TRP A 231 8.92 26.63 -4.33
C TRP A 231 9.48 25.26 -4.75
N GLY A 232 8.85 24.18 -4.29
CA GLY A 232 9.17 22.82 -4.72
C GLY A 232 8.99 22.61 -6.23
N TYR A 233 7.92 23.16 -6.81
CA TYR A 233 7.66 23.08 -8.26
C TYR A 233 8.71 23.83 -9.09
N ILE A 234 9.13 25.02 -8.63
CA ILE A 234 10.15 25.82 -9.32
C ILE A 234 11.53 25.16 -9.26
N LEU A 235 11.92 24.61 -8.11
CA LEU A 235 13.18 23.86 -7.98
C LEU A 235 13.22 22.63 -8.90
N TYR A 236 12.10 21.92 -9.03
CA TYR A 236 11.98 20.80 -9.96
C TYR A 236 12.19 21.22 -11.42
N GLN A 237 11.57 22.32 -11.84
CA GLN A 237 11.75 22.87 -13.20
C GLN A 237 13.20 23.28 -13.47
N ILE A 238 13.86 23.94 -12.51
CA ILE A 238 15.25 24.40 -12.67
C ILE A 238 16.21 23.21 -12.76
N SER A 239 16.03 22.17 -11.95
CA SER A 239 16.85 20.95 -12.05
C SER A 239 16.64 20.22 -13.38
N TYR A 240 15.40 20.17 -13.89
CA TYR A 240 15.10 19.53 -15.18
C TYR A 240 15.74 20.28 -16.36
N VAL A 241 15.71 21.62 -16.36
CA VAL A 241 16.35 22.45 -17.40
C VAL A 241 17.88 22.31 -17.37
N LYS A 242 18.48 22.18 -16.18
CA LYS A 242 19.93 22.05 -16.03
C LYS A 242 20.49 20.71 -16.53
N ASP A 243 19.67 19.66 -16.55
CA ASP A 243 20.03 18.36 -17.13
C ASP A 243 19.97 18.38 -18.68
N CYS A 244 19.11 19.21 -19.28
CA CYS A 244 19.01 19.35 -20.74
C CYS A 244 20.13 20.21 -21.38
N ASP A 245 20.77 21.11 -20.63
CA ASP A 245 21.86 21.95 -21.14
C ASP A 245 23.22 21.23 -21.16
N ASN A 246 23.32 20.11 -20.45
CA ASN A 246 24.55 19.33 -20.28
C ASN A 246 24.63 18.08 -21.18
N GLN A 247 23.72 17.98 -22.16
CA GLN A 247 23.65 16.89 -23.16
C GLN A 247 23.85 17.46 -24.57
#